data_AF-F4N7Y7-F1
#
_entry.id   AF-F4N7Y7-F1
#
_cell.length_a   1.000
_cell.length_b   1.000
_cell.length_c   1.000
_cell.angle_alpha   90.00
_cell.angle_beta   90.00
_cell.angle_gamma   90.00
#
_symmetry.space_group_name_H-M   'P 1'
#
loop_
_entity.id
_entity.type
_entity.pdbx_description
1 polymer ?
#
loop_
_entity_poly.entity_id
_entity_poly.type
_entity_poly.pdbx_seq_one_letter_code
_entity_poly.pdbx_strand_id
1 'polypeptide(L)'
;MGAKVHVTLESSNGDKIKIHNPTAYYISLRDAKLVSDGKTISFATSEMFAPNSTTDLALPAGVKAKKGELLTLNVVNDYGTNIPCDYYL
;
A
#
# COMPACT_ATOMS: atom_id res chain seq x y z
N MET A 1 -2.03 -9.34 -17.89
CA MET A 1 -1.90 -9.11 -16.44
C MET A 1 -1.80 -7.61 -16.24
N GLY A 2 -2.89 -6.86 -16.21
CA GLY A 2 -4.05 -7.00 -15.30
C GLY A 2 -3.91 -5.84 -14.33
N ALA A 3 -4.83 -4.86 -14.36
CA ALA A 3 -4.66 -3.51 -13.81
C ALA A 3 -3.96 -3.48 -12.43
N LYS A 4 -2.93 -2.64 -12.30
CA LYS A 4 -2.20 -2.45 -11.05
C LYS A 4 -3.07 -1.69 -10.07
N VAL A 5 -2.93 -1.99 -8.78
CA VAL A 5 -3.47 -1.16 -7.70
C VAL A 5 -2.96 0.28 -7.89
N HIS A 6 -3.82 1.27 -7.69
CA HIS A 6 -3.44 2.68 -7.72
C HIS A 6 -3.30 3.18 -6.29
N VAL A 7 -2.26 3.96 -6.03
CA VAL A 7 -1.98 4.50 -4.70
C VAL A 7 -1.97 6.01 -4.74
N THR A 8 -2.59 6.64 -3.75
CA THR A 8 -2.52 8.07 -3.52
C THR A 8 -2.29 8.37 -2.03
N LEU A 9 -1.70 9.52 -1.75
CA LEU A 9 -1.67 10.07 -0.40
C LEU A 9 -2.97 10.81 -0.13
N GLU A 10 -3.70 10.39 0.90
CA GLU A 10 -4.88 11.10 1.37
C GLU A 10 -4.77 11.42 2.86
N SER A 11 -4.19 12.58 3.16
CA SER A 11 -4.57 13.43 4.29
C SER A 11 -3.75 14.73 4.26
N SER A 12 -4.25 15.77 4.93
CA SER A 12 -3.58 17.08 5.04
C SER A 12 -2.27 17.03 5.87
N ASN A 13 -1.95 15.89 6.47
CA ASN A 13 -0.82 15.64 7.35
C ASN A 13 -0.02 14.36 7.02
N GLY A 14 -0.43 13.57 6.01
CA GLY A 14 0.32 12.41 5.49
C GLY A 14 0.32 11.18 6.40
N ASP A 15 -0.64 11.02 7.30
CA ASP A 15 -0.75 9.90 8.25
C ASP A 15 -1.44 8.64 7.70
N LYS A 16 -1.95 8.71 6.46
CA LYS A 16 -2.64 7.61 5.79
C LYS A 16 -2.21 7.48 4.34
N ILE A 17 -2.22 6.24 3.86
CA ILE A 17 -2.01 5.90 2.44
C ILE A 17 -3.31 5.31 1.93
N LYS A 18 -3.85 5.91 0.86
CA LYS A 18 -5.07 5.46 0.23
C LYS A 18 -4.74 4.52 -0.93
N ILE A 19 -5.34 3.35 -0.89
CA ILE A 19 -5.16 2.28 -1.85
C ILE A 19 -6.46 2.09 -2.62
N HIS A 20 -6.43 2.24 -3.94
CA HIS A 20 -7.56 1.95 -4.82
C HIS A 20 -7.28 0.66 -5.60
N ASN A 21 -8.14 -0.34 -5.42
CA ASN A 21 -8.15 -1.56 -6.22
C ASN A 21 -9.17 -1.39 -7.35
N PRO A 22 -8.74 -1.09 -8.60
CA PRO A 22 -9.64 -0.93 -9.75
C PRO A 22 -10.06 -2.28 -10.36
N THR A 23 -9.68 -3.41 -9.76
CA THR A 23 -9.94 -4.74 -10.32
C THR A 23 -11.27 -5.32 -9.82
N ALA A 24 -11.77 -6.34 -10.53
CA ALA A 24 -12.95 -7.10 -10.13
C ALA A 24 -12.66 -8.19 -9.07
N TYR A 25 -11.44 -8.27 -8.56
CA TYR A 25 -10.98 -9.33 -7.64
C TYR A 25 -10.45 -8.75 -6.34
N TYR A 26 -10.51 -9.54 -5.27
CA TYR A 26 -9.85 -9.19 -4.02
C TYR A 26 -8.33 -9.29 -4.19
N ILE A 27 -7.61 -8.37 -3.56
CA ILE A 27 -6.15 -8.39 -3.52
C ILE A 27 -5.73 -8.53 -2.06
N SER A 28 -4.94 -9.56 -1.77
CA SER A 28 -4.41 -9.81 -0.42
C SER A 28 -3.07 -9.10 -0.26
N LEU A 29 -2.99 -8.15 0.67
CA LEU A 29 -1.74 -7.52 1.10
C LEU A 29 -1.11 -8.36 2.21
N ARG A 30 0.14 -8.78 2.02
CA ARG A 30 0.94 -9.44 3.05
C ARG A 30 1.78 -8.47 3.85
N ASP A 31 2.27 -7.41 3.23
CA ASP A 31 3.09 -6.41 3.92
C ASP A 31 3.16 -5.11 3.12
N ALA A 32 3.00 -3.97 3.79
CA ALA A 32 3.26 -2.65 3.24
C ALA A 32 4.44 -2.03 3.98
N LYS A 33 5.44 -1.59 3.20
CA LYS A 33 6.66 -0.95 3.70
C LYS A 33 6.78 0.46 3.16
N LEU A 34 7.14 1.40 4.02
CA LEU A 34 7.53 2.75 3.65
C LEU A 34 9.01 2.96 3.96
N VAL A 35 9.76 3.50 3.00
CA VAL A 35 11.12 3.99 3.26
C VAL A 35 11.02 5.48 3.59
N SER A 36 11.14 5.81 4.88
CA SER A 36 11.07 7.18 5.39
C SER A 36 12.34 7.51 6.16
N ASP A 37 12.97 8.65 5.84
CA ASP A 37 14.22 9.12 6.46
C ASP A 37 15.33 8.03 6.51
N GLY A 38 15.44 7.25 5.43
CA GLY A 38 16.42 6.16 5.29
C GLY A 38 16.09 4.89 6.08
N LYS A 39 14.94 4.82 6.76
CA LYS A 39 14.47 3.66 7.51
C LYS A 39 13.31 2.99 6.81
N THR A 40 13.33 1.66 6.76
CA THR A 40 12.21 0.85 6.30
C THR A 40 11.24 0.60 7.45
N ILE A 41 9.97 0.98 7.26
CA ILE A 41 8.90 0.86 8.25
C ILE A 41 7.82 -0.04 7.66
N SER A 42 7.61 -1.24 8.22
CA SER A 42 6.41 -2.04 7.95
C SER A 42 5.24 -1.49 8.76
N PHE A 43 4.09 -1.30 8.12
CA PHE A 43 2.94 -0.65 8.78
C PHE A 43 1.59 -1.33 8.56
N ALA A 44 1.49 -2.28 7.63
CA ALA A 44 0.30 -3.12 7.47
C ALA A 44 0.74 -4.51 7.00
N THR A 45 0.27 -5.57 7.66
CA THR A 45 0.81 -6.94 7.45
C THR A 45 -0.25 -7.97 7.08
N SER A 46 -1.52 -7.58 6.95
CA SER A 46 -2.60 -8.50 6.56
C SER A 46 -3.87 -7.71 6.24
N GLU A 47 -3.91 -7.11 5.06
CA GLU A 47 -5.07 -6.34 4.60
C GLU A 47 -5.67 -6.96 3.34
N MET A 48 -6.96 -6.72 3.13
CA MET A 48 -7.66 -7.18 1.94
C MET A 48 -8.29 -6.00 1.22
N PHE A 49 -7.86 -5.76 -0.03
CA PHE A 49 -8.42 -4.70 -0.84
C PHE A 49 -9.59 -5.26 -1.65
N ALA A 50 -10.81 -4.80 -1.36
CA ALA A 50 -12.01 -5.28 -2.05
C ALA A 50 -12.04 -4.81 -3.52
N PRO A 51 -12.72 -5.55 -4.41
CA PRO A 51 -12.90 -5.15 -5.81
C PRO A 51 -13.50 -3.75 -5.95
N ASN A 52 -13.00 -2.97 -6.91
CA ASN A 52 -13.50 -1.62 -7.24
C ASN A 52 -13.71 -0.73 -6.01
N SER A 53 -12.78 -0.82 -5.05
CA SER A 53 -12.91 -0.16 -3.75
C SER A 53 -11.63 0.54 -3.35
N THR A 54 -11.79 1.40 -2.34
CA THR A 54 -10.71 2.14 -1.73
C THR A 54 -10.54 1.73 -0.28
N THR A 55 -9.29 1.53 0.14
CA THR A 55 -8.92 1.20 1.52
C THR A 55 -7.90 2.20 2.02
N ASP A 56 -8.10 2.72 3.23
CA ASP A 56 -7.12 3.56 3.91
C ASP A 56 -6.23 2.70 4.79
N LEU A 57 -4.91 2.78 4.59
CA LEU A 57 -3.92 2.19 5.48
C LEU A 57 -3.36 3.26 6.40
N ALA A 58 -3.53 3.09 7.71
CA ALA A 58 -2.98 3.99 8.71
C ALA A 58 -1.46 3.78 8.86
N LEU A 59 -0.71 4.88 8.91
CA LEU A 59 0.71 4.82 9.26
C LEU A 59 0.88 4.77 10.79
N PRO A 60 1.99 4.23 11.30
CA PRO A 60 2.26 4.19 12.73
C PRO A 60 2.36 5.60 13.32
N ALA A 61 2.06 5.75 14.60
CA ALA A 61 2.14 7.04 15.27
C ALA A 61 3.53 7.70 15.09
N GLY A 62 3.53 8.98 14.69
CA GLY A 62 4.76 9.74 14.42
C GLY A 62 5.35 9.55 13.03
N VAL A 63 4.85 8.59 12.24
CA VAL A 63 5.23 8.42 10.84
C VAL A 63 4.29 9.26 9.97
N LYS A 64 4.88 10.04 9.05
CA LYS A 64 4.15 10.81 8.05
C LYS A 64 4.77 10.51 6.69
N ALA A 65 3.96 10.01 5.77
CA ALA A 65 4.38 9.83 4.40
C ALA A 65 4.65 11.19 3.74
N LYS A 66 5.75 11.25 2.99
CA LYS A 66 6.21 12.43 2.26
C LYS A 66 6.27 12.09 0.77
N LYS A 67 6.05 13.10 -0.07
CA LYS A 67 6.22 12.97 -1.52
C LYS A 67 7.66 12.55 -1.84
N GLY A 68 7.81 11.56 -2.72
CA GLY A 68 9.08 10.98 -3.15
C GLY A 68 9.57 9.80 -2.31
N GLU A 69 8.91 9.46 -1.20
CA GLU A 69 9.24 8.24 -0.44
C GLU A 69 8.82 6.98 -1.21
N LEU A 70 9.59 5.90 -0.99
CA LEU A 70 9.31 4.59 -1.60
C LEU A 70 8.32 3.82 -0.73
N LEU A 71 7.15 3.54 -1.29
CA LEU A 71 6.18 2.59 -0.77
C LEU A 71 6.31 1.27 -1.55
N THR A 72 6.46 0.16 -0.84
CA THR A 72 6.35 -1.20 -1.40
C THR A 72 5.14 -1.90 -0.81
N LEU A 73 4.22 -2.34 -1.68
CA LEU A 73 3.11 -3.21 -1.33
C LEU A 73 3.44 -4.64 -1.78
N ASN A 74 3.62 -5.55 -0.83
CA ASN A 74 3.76 -6.97 -1.11
C ASN A 74 2.38 -7.60 -1.14
N VAL A 75 1.83 -7.79 -2.33
CA VAL A 75 0.55 -8.47 -2.52
C VAL A 75 0.77 -9.95 -2.82
N VAL A 76 -0.24 -10.78 -2.58
CA VAL A 76 -0.19 -12.23 -2.80
C VAL A 76 -1.11 -12.59 -3.94
N ASN A 77 -0.60 -13.38 -4.89
CA ASN A 77 -1.43 -13.96 -5.96
C ASN A 77 -2.08 -15.29 -5.52
N ASP A 78 -2.97 -15.82 -6.37
CA ASP A 78 -3.70 -17.07 -6.09
C ASP A 78 -2.81 -18.30 -5.91
N TYR A 79 -1.53 -18.22 -6.28
CA TYR A 79 -0.53 -19.27 -6.12
C TYR A 79 0.30 -19.11 -4.82
N GLY A 80 -0.02 -18.12 -3.98
CA GLY A 80 0.66 -17.86 -2.70
C GLY A 80 1.97 -17.07 -2.82
N THR A 81 2.33 -16.63 -4.02
CA THR A 81 3.57 -15.89 -4.32
C THR A 81 3.44 -14.42 -4.00
N ASN A 82 4.48 -13.83 -3.41
CA ASN A 82 4.59 -12.38 -3.22
C ASN A 82 4.88 -11.68 -4.55
N ILE A 83 4.08 -10.67 -4.87
CA ILE A 83 4.31 -9.75 -5.98
C ILE A 83 4.57 -8.37 -5.36
N PRO A 84 5.81 -7.87 -5.39
CA PRO A 84 6.11 -6.51 -4.93
C PRO A 84 5.59 -5.49 -5.93
N CYS A 85 4.87 -4.49 -5.43
CA CYS A 85 4.41 -3.34 -6.16
C CYS A 85 5.00 -2.07 -5.55
N ASP A 86 5.94 -1.45 -6.26
CA ASP A 86 6.64 -0.25 -5.79
C ASP A 86 6.00 1.03 -6.34
N TYR A 87 5.86 2.01 -5.46
CA TYR A 87 5.28 3.32 -5.73
C TYR A 87 6.16 4.41 -5.10
N TYR A 88 6.42 5.47 -5.87
CA TYR A 88 6.94 6.71 -5.32
C TYR A 88 5.76 7.64 -5.04
N LEU A 89 5.63 8.05 -3.78
CA LEU A 89 4.50 8.84 -3.28
C LEU A 89 4.50 10.30 -3.76
#